data_AF-A0A536L4K4-F1
#
_entry.id   AF-A0A536L4K4-F1
#
_cell.length_a   1.000
_cell.length_b   1.000
_cell.length_c   1.000
_cell.angle_alpha   90.00
_cell.angle_beta   90.00
_cell.angle_gamma   90.00
#
_symmetry.space_group_name_H-M   'P 1'
#
loop_
_entity.id
_entity.type
_entity.pdbx_description
1 polymer ?
#
loop_
_entity_poly.entity_id
_entity_poly.type
_entity_poly.pdbx_seq_one_letter_code
_entity_poly.pdbx_strand_id
1 'polypeptide(L)'
;MENPLSLWHFYFRNKRKVLPVIGILALAILGVVVTDSLLASARETAYATFGSYQKLILVAPRATRDQDLANPLQDSLTRLHEVQLQVDALDGPGGISSYYNAVVALPAQVRAQLPAVQQLQVDAANARYYAARLRGDLVPLGDLIVRVQRLQSEEKAFEDLVRTLTQNPNDPRPLITYVQQHQTWLQSILPDAAQLGRLQSAVSNASSDAAGLQQSLQAMNRDAANVNAAGRSVADIPIPPSPSATIDQFKGALDRLTTSLDSIQSAQPGLDKLVADSARIPGTAFVKRDAYSNLDINLLAGNAQFDLYGLDQPGMAQLLTLYDDRVIAGRLPKADANEIAISEEIARSRHVWVGGHLGNAIDELDRLPDTFTVVGIIRGPTRLGVIPLDYMTQHYLFERRYQGLVVVPQPGHEQAVHDQVQALIGDTAFRMFDWPYIKGKIDSLIANLDTINHFLILLVTIVLALVVGLLNNLFFRQRMNEFGLLAAVGYSRWGLILRVAWESLGVTIAAWILGVGLGVAVLSWFNMSFMVPHGLLMNIFDWNVLALHTLPIPLMVFLFGMGTVAWQLLRLDPISIIERRD
;
A
#
# COMPACT_ATOMS: atom_id res chain seq x y z
N MET A 1 10.91 -56.96 -45.56
CA MET A 1 10.66 -55.82 -46.46
C MET A 1 10.09 -54.70 -45.61
N GLU A 2 10.90 -53.72 -45.23
CA GLU A 2 10.42 -52.57 -44.45
C GLU A 2 9.45 -51.76 -45.32
N ASN A 3 8.28 -51.43 -44.78
CA ASN A 3 7.24 -50.73 -45.52
C ASN A 3 7.79 -49.33 -45.92
N PRO A 4 8.04 -49.05 -47.22
CA PRO A 4 8.58 -47.77 -47.68
C PRO A 4 7.62 -46.60 -47.42
N LEU A 5 6.40 -46.91 -46.96
CA LEU A 5 5.36 -45.97 -46.56
C LEU A 5 5.32 -45.73 -45.04
N SER A 6 6.24 -46.30 -44.25
CA SER A 6 6.24 -46.10 -42.80
C SER A 6 6.53 -44.64 -42.41
N LEU A 7 5.83 -44.14 -41.40
CA LEU A 7 5.99 -42.78 -40.85
C LEU A 7 7.45 -42.50 -40.42
N TRP A 8 8.10 -43.51 -39.84
CA TRP A 8 9.50 -43.45 -39.45
C TRP A 8 10.45 -43.18 -40.63
N HIS A 9 10.24 -43.84 -41.77
CA HIS A 9 11.05 -43.60 -42.97
C HIS A 9 10.89 -42.18 -43.52
N PHE A 10 9.67 -41.63 -43.47
CA PHE A 10 9.42 -40.25 -43.89
C PHE A 10 10.17 -39.24 -42.99
N TYR A 11 10.07 -39.38 -41.66
CA TYR A 11 10.72 -38.46 -40.72
C TYR A 11 12.25 -38.47 -40.84
N PHE A 12 12.85 -39.65 -40.97
CA PHE A 12 14.31 -39.76 -41.08
C PHE A 12 14.86 -39.21 -42.40
N ARG A 13 14.09 -39.30 -43.49
CA ARG A 13 14.48 -38.79 -44.80
C ARG A 13 14.31 -37.27 -44.94
N ASN A 14 13.35 -36.69 -44.22
CA ASN A 14 13.00 -35.26 -44.30
C ASN A 14 13.37 -34.42 -43.07
N LYS A 15 14.34 -34.86 -42.25
CA LYS A 15 14.75 -34.19 -40.99
C LYS A 15 14.99 -32.68 -41.14
N ARG A 16 15.63 -32.24 -42.22
CA ARG A 16 15.93 -30.81 -42.48
C ARG A 16 14.68 -29.94 -42.65
N LYS A 17 13.53 -30.53 -42.96
CA LYS A 17 12.24 -29.84 -43.13
C LYS A 17 11.34 -29.97 -41.91
N VAL A 18 11.37 -31.13 -41.24
CA VAL A 18 10.49 -31.41 -40.10
C VAL A 18 11.01 -30.80 -38.79
N LEU A 19 12.32 -30.85 -38.54
CA LEU A 19 12.90 -30.33 -37.28
C LEU A 19 12.63 -28.82 -37.06
N PRO A 20 12.75 -27.93 -38.07
CA PRO A 20 12.41 -26.52 -37.89
C PRO A 20 10.93 -26.29 -37.53
N VAL A 21 10.01 -27.06 -38.13
CA VAL A 21 8.56 -26.94 -37.84
C VAL A 21 8.27 -27.39 -36.41
N ILE A 22 8.84 -28.53 -35.98
CA ILE A 22 8.75 -29.00 -34.59
C ILE A 22 9.32 -27.94 -33.64
N GLY A 23 10.49 -27.37 -33.96
CA GLY A 23 11.13 -26.35 -33.15
C GLY A 23 10.28 -25.09 -32.98
N ILE A 24 9.72 -24.55 -34.08
CA ILE A 24 8.85 -23.36 -34.04
C ILE A 24 7.61 -23.62 -33.19
N LEU A 25 6.93 -24.76 -33.41
CA LEU A 25 5.75 -25.14 -32.64
C LEU A 25 6.08 -25.37 -31.16
N ALA A 26 7.16 -26.08 -30.86
CA ALA A 26 7.59 -26.35 -29.49
C ALA A 26 7.95 -25.06 -28.74
N LEU A 27 8.66 -24.12 -29.39
CA LEU A 27 8.99 -22.82 -28.79
C LEU A 27 7.75 -21.97 -28.53
N ALA A 28 6.77 -21.99 -29.43
CA ALA A 28 5.54 -21.23 -29.23
C ALA A 28 4.66 -21.82 -28.12
N ILE A 29 4.58 -23.15 -28.04
CA ILE A 29 3.90 -23.87 -26.95
C ILE A 29 4.61 -23.60 -25.62
N LEU A 30 5.95 -23.61 -25.60
CA LEU A 30 6.74 -23.20 -24.44
C LEU A 30 6.35 -21.78 -24.00
N GLY A 31 6.27 -20.83 -24.94
CA GLY A 31 5.85 -19.46 -24.64
C GLY A 31 4.49 -19.39 -23.96
N VAL A 32 3.49 -20.12 -24.48
CA VAL A 32 2.16 -20.22 -23.88
C VAL A 32 2.21 -20.82 -22.49
N VAL A 33 2.92 -21.94 -22.31
CA VAL A 33 3.12 -22.59 -21.00
C VAL A 33 3.73 -21.64 -19.98
N VAL A 34 4.74 -20.86 -20.39
CA VAL A 34 5.40 -19.88 -19.52
C VAL A 34 4.43 -18.77 -19.10
N THR A 35 3.72 -18.16 -20.06
CA THR A 35 2.79 -17.07 -19.76
C THR A 35 1.65 -17.54 -18.86
N ASP A 36 1.09 -18.71 -19.12
CA ASP A 36 0.00 -19.30 -18.34
C ASP A 36 0.44 -19.62 -16.90
N SER A 37 1.62 -20.21 -16.75
CA SER A 37 2.20 -20.51 -15.42
C SER A 37 2.50 -19.24 -14.63
N LEU A 38 2.98 -18.18 -15.27
CA LEU A 38 3.20 -16.88 -14.61
C LEU A 38 1.89 -16.26 -14.13
N LEU A 39 0.82 -16.34 -14.93
CA LEU A 39 -0.50 -15.83 -14.56
C LEU A 39 -1.12 -16.63 -13.40
N ALA A 40 -1.02 -17.97 -13.45
CA ALA A 40 -1.44 -18.85 -12.36
C ALA A 40 -0.66 -18.56 -11.06
N SER A 41 0.65 -18.33 -11.17
CA SER A 41 1.52 -17.99 -10.04
C SER A 41 1.15 -16.63 -9.42
N ALA A 42 0.81 -15.63 -10.25
CA ALA A 42 0.34 -14.33 -9.77
C ALA A 42 -0.99 -14.45 -9.02
N ARG A 43 -1.92 -15.28 -9.52
CA ARG A 43 -3.18 -15.60 -8.85
C ARG A 43 -2.96 -16.24 -7.49
N GLU A 44 -2.14 -17.28 -7.41
CA GLU A 44 -1.83 -17.96 -6.15
C GLU A 44 -1.14 -17.03 -5.17
N THR A 45 -0.19 -16.22 -5.63
CA THR A 45 0.50 -15.24 -4.79
C THR A 45 -0.50 -14.23 -4.23
N ALA A 46 -1.41 -13.70 -5.05
CA ALA A 46 -2.44 -12.76 -4.58
C ALA A 46 -3.34 -13.39 -3.51
N TYR A 47 -3.85 -14.61 -3.74
CA TYR A 47 -4.69 -15.27 -2.74
C TYR A 47 -3.93 -15.68 -1.48
N ALA A 48 -2.64 -16.03 -1.58
CA ALA A 48 -1.81 -16.36 -0.44
C ALA A 48 -1.49 -15.13 0.41
N THR A 49 -1.21 -13.98 -0.22
CA THR A 49 -0.95 -12.71 0.46
C THR A 49 -2.16 -12.23 1.26
N PHE A 50 -3.36 -12.35 0.70
CA PHE A 50 -4.61 -11.97 1.39
C PHE A 50 -5.32 -13.16 2.05
N GLY A 51 -4.65 -14.31 2.16
CA GLY A 51 -5.24 -15.56 2.65
C GLY A 51 -5.68 -15.49 4.10
N SER A 52 -5.03 -14.63 4.89
CA SER A 52 -5.41 -14.34 6.27
C SER A 52 -6.88 -13.93 6.37
N TYR A 53 -7.38 -13.04 5.51
CA TYR A 53 -8.77 -12.58 5.56
C TYR A 53 -9.83 -13.68 5.38
N GLN A 54 -9.47 -14.89 4.94
CA GLN A 54 -10.42 -16.00 4.79
C GLN A 54 -11.07 -16.45 6.10
N LYS A 55 -10.34 -16.39 7.21
CA LYS A 55 -10.81 -16.85 8.53
C LYS A 55 -10.92 -15.72 9.55
N LEU A 56 -10.59 -14.50 9.18
CA LEU A 56 -10.66 -13.33 10.06
C LEU A 56 -11.36 -12.17 9.37
N ILE A 57 -12.00 -11.35 10.19
CA ILE A 57 -12.55 -10.06 9.78
C ILE A 57 -11.67 -9.01 10.42
N LEU A 58 -11.01 -8.21 9.59
CA LEU A 58 -10.21 -7.09 10.06
C LEU A 58 -11.09 -5.84 10.06
N VAL A 59 -11.11 -5.12 11.16
CA VAL A 59 -11.74 -3.81 11.24
C VAL A 59 -10.64 -2.80 11.52
N ALA A 60 -10.43 -1.90 10.57
CA ALA A 60 -9.44 -0.84 10.70
C ALA A 60 -10.11 0.53 10.57
N PRO A 61 -9.48 1.61 11.06
CA PRO A 61 -9.99 2.96 10.89
C PRO A 61 -10.13 3.32 9.41
N ARG A 62 -11.13 4.14 9.05
CA ARG A 62 -11.28 4.79 7.75
C ARG A 62 -10.23 5.88 7.60
N ALA A 63 -8.95 5.53 7.60
CA ALA A 63 -7.89 6.44 7.22
C ALA A 63 -7.68 6.34 5.70
N THR A 64 -7.95 7.42 4.96
CA THR A 64 -7.48 7.56 3.58
C THR A 64 -6.10 8.21 3.61
N ARG A 65 -5.22 7.81 2.68
CA ARG A 65 -3.86 8.38 2.52
C ARG A 65 -3.84 9.92 2.49
N ASP A 66 -4.92 10.55 2.01
CA ASP A 66 -5.08 12.01 1.95
C ASP A 66 -5.47 12.66 3.31
N GLN A 67 -6.12 11.92 4.22
CA GLN A 67 -6.38 12.37 5.60
C GLN A 67 -5.19 12.12 6.53
N ASP A 68 -4.29 11.20 6.17
CA ASP A 68 -3.03 10.96 6.87
C ASP A 68 -2.01 12.11 6.63
N LEU A 69 -2.10 12.80 5.49
CA LEU A 69 -1.26 13.96 5.14
C LEU A 69 -1.80 15.30 5.65
N ALA A 70 -3.10 15.39 5.94
CA ALA A 70 -3.67 16.57 6.57
C ALA A 70 -3.27 16.59 8.05
N ASN A 71 -2.09 17.13 8.36
CA ASN A 71 -1.62 17.25 9.74
C ASN A 71 -2.49 18.29 10.49
N PRO A 72 -3.45 17.90 11.36
CA PRO A 72 -4.29 18.87 12.07
C PRO A 72 -3.47 19.75 13.02
N LEU A 73 -2.26 19.30 13.41
CA LEU A 73 -1.30 20.13 14.13
C LEU A 73 -0.77 21.25 13.24
N GLN A 74 -0.50 21.01 11.96
CA GLN A 74 -0.01 22.04 11.02
C GLN A 74 -1.00 23.20 10.87
N ASP A 75 -2.28 22.90 10.69
CA ASP A 75 -3.35 23.91 10.59
C ASP A 75 -3.55 24.70 11.90
N SER A 76 -3.29 24.05 13.03
CA SER A 76 -3.40 24.64 14.36
C SER A 76 -2.16 25.50 14.68
N LEU A 77 -0.97 25.04 14.30
CA LEU A 77 0.31 25.72 14.50
C LEU A 77 0.45 26.97 13.62
N THR A 78 0.00 26.90 12.35
CA THR A 78 0.02 28.05 11.44
C THR A 78 -0.85 29.20 11.96
N ARG A 79 -2.04 28.87 12.47
CA ARG A 79 -2.94 29.87 13.08
C ARG A 79 -2.42 30.41 14.41
N LEU A 80 -1.73 29.58 15.20
CA LEU A 80 -1.08 30.03 16.44
C LEU A 80 0.01 31.08 16.18
N HIS A 81 0.77 30.94 15.10
CA HIS A 81 1.81 31.89 14.72
C HIS A 81 1.27 33.28 14.39
N GLU A 82 0.22 33.35 13.57
CA GLU A 82 -0.41 34.62 13.18
C GLU A 82 -0.96 35.38 14.38
N VAL A 83 -1.40 34.66 15.42
CA VAL A 83 -1.99 35.26 16.61
C VAL A 83 -0.94 35.57 17.68
N GLN A 84 0.18 34.83 17.75
CA GLN A 84 1.35 35.19 18.56
C GLN A 84 1.87 36.59 18.19
N LEU A 85 1.95 36.89 16.90
CA LEU A 85 2.34 38.21 16.40
C LEU A 85 1.37 39.32 16.83
N GLN A 86 0.09 39.01 17.03
CA GLN A 86 -0.92 39.96 17.51
C GLN A 86 -0.82 40.17 19.03
N VAL A 87 -0.44 39.15 19.81
CA VAL A 87 -0.17 39.27 21.25
C VAL A 87 1.04 40.17 21.50
N ASP A 88 2.08 40.07 20.66
CA ASP A 88 3.25 40.94 20.78
C ASP A 88 2.91 42.42 20.51
N ALA A 89 1.94 42.68 19.64
CA ALA A 89 1.43 44.03 19.39
C ALA A 89 0.62 44.61 20.57
N LEU A 90 0.06 43.79 21.48
CA LEU A 90 -0.72 44.25 22.64
C LEU A 90 0.12 44.99 23.68
N ASP A 91 1.42 44.74 23.74
CA ASP A 91 2.37 45.41 24.63
C ASP A 91 3.15 46.53 23.92
N GLY A 92 2.98 46.65 22.59
CA GLY A 92 3.65 47.61 21.72
C GLY A 92 3.02 49.01 21.71
N PRO A 93 3.52 49.92 20.85
CA PRO A 93 2.99 51.27 20.69
C PRO A 93 1.51 51.25 20.28
N GLY A 94 0.62 51.82 21.10
CA GLY A 94 -0.84 51.78 20.91
C GLY A 94 -1.56 50.64 21.66
N GLY A 95 -0.81 49.78 22.37
CA GLY A 95 -1.33 48.69 23.20
C GLY A 95 -1.61 49.05 24.66
N ILE A 96 -1.73 48.02 25.51
CA ILE A 96 -1.99 48.11 26.96
C ILE A 96 -0.92 48.94 27.68
N SER A 97 0.33 48.88 27.20
CA SER A 97 1.44 49.65 27.73
C SER A 97 1.22 51.16 27.59
N SER A 98 0.83 51.60 26.39
CA SER A 98 0.55 53.01 26.08
C SER A 98 -0.68 53.54 26.81
N TYR A 99 -1.73 52.72 26.94
CA TYR A 99 -2.95 53.05 27.68
C TYR A 99 -2.67 53.31 29.16
N TYR A 100 -1.96 52.39 29.84
CA TYR A 100 -1.61 52.59 31.25
C TYR A 100 -0.73 53.82 31.46
N ASN A 101 0.20 54.11 30.55
CA ASN A 101 1.02 55.32 30.63
C ASN A 101 0.14 56.59 30.57
N ALA A 102 -0.93 56.58 29.77
CA ALA A 102 -1.93 57.64 29.75
C ALA A 102 -2.76 57.71 31.06
N VAL A 103 -3.13 56.57 31.64
CA VAL A 103 -3.85 56.51 32.94
C VAL A 103 -2.99 57.00 34.11
N VAL A 104 -1.67 56.72 34.10
CA VAL A 104 -0.73 57.21 35.14
C VAL A 104 -0.44 58.69 34.98
N ALA A 105 -0.46 59.21 33.74
CA ALA A 105 -0.30 60.63 33.45
C ALA A 105 -1.46 61.49 34.01
N LEU A 106 -2.55 60.87 34.49
CA LEU A 106 -3.62 61.59 35.17
C LEU A 106 -3.13 62.28 36.46
N PRO A 107 -3.49 63.56 36.68
CA PRO A 107 -3.14 64.28 37.90
C PRO A 107 -3.59 63.51 39.15
N ALA A 108 -2.75 63.48 40.19
CA ALA A 108 -3.02 62.74 41.42
C ALA A 108 -4.36 63.12 42.10
N GLN A 109 -4.80 64.37 41.93
CA GLN A 109 -6.09 64.87 42.43
C GLN A 109 -7.31 64.24 41.73
N VAL A 110 -7.20 63.93 40.43
CA VAL A 110 -8.27 63.29 39.65
C VAL A 110 -8.33 61.79 39.98
N ARG A 111 -7.18 61.16 40.16
CA ARG A 111 -7.06 59.75 40.58
C ARG A 111 -7.71 59.50 41.95
N ALA A 112 -7.55 60.43 42.89
CA ALA A 112 -8.11 60.29 44.24
C ALA A 112 -9.64 60.45 44.31
N GLN A 113 -10.29 61.00 43.28
CA GLN A 113 -11.73 61.31 43.29
C GLN A 113 -12.60 60.26 42.59
N LEU A 114 -12.01 59.29 41.89
CA LEU A 114 -12.73 58.33 41.05
C LEU A 114 -12.31 56.89 41.38
N PRO A 115 -13.11 56.12 42.15
CA PRO A 115 -12.84 54.70 42.44
C PRO A 115 -12.63 53.86 41.17
N ALA A 116 -13.35 54.18 40.09
CA ALA A 116 -13.19 53.51 38.79
C ALA A 116 -11.79 53.70 38.18
N VAL A 117 -11.10 54.82 38.43
CA VAL A 117 -9.73 55.04 37.94
C VAL A 117 -8.71 54.19 38.71
N GLN A 118 -8.95 53.95 40.00
CA GLN A 118 -8.10 53.08 40.81
C GLN A 118 -8.29 51.60 40.42
N GLN A 119 -9.52 51.17 40.18
CA GLN A 119 -9.81 49.81 39.70
C GLN A 119 -9.24 49.59 38.29
N LEU A 120 -9.40 50.57 37.40
CA LEU A 120 -8.82 50.56 36.05
C LEU A 120 -7.29 50.37 36.05
N GLN A 121 -6.57 50.94 37.04
CA GLN A 121 -5.13 50.75 37.19
C GLN A 121 -4.77 49.32 37.60
N VAL A 122 -5.54 48.73 38.51
CA VAL A 122 -5.37 47.33 38.94
C VAL A 122 -5.62 46.40 37.76
N ASP A 123 -6.70 46.62 37.01
CA ASP A 123 -7.05 45.81 35.86
C ASP A 123 -6.03 45.96 34.72
N ALA A 124 -5.46 47.15 34.54
CA ALA A 124 -4.35 47.37 33.60
C ALA A 124 -3.05 46.69 34.03
N ALA A 125 -2.74 46.66 35.33
CA ALA A 125 -1.60 45.91 35.86
C ALA A 125 -1.80 44.40 35.69
N ASN A 126 -3.00 43.88 35.97
CA ASN A 126 -3.35 42.48 35.76
C ASN A 126 -3.26 42.10 34.27
N ALA A 127 -3.79 42.93 33.38
CA ALA A 127 -3.70 42.71 31.94
C ALA A 127 -2.24 42.64 31.45
N ARG A 128 -1.36 43.53 31.94
CA ARG A 128 0.08 43.46 31.63
C ARG A 128 0.74 42.19 32.18
N TYR A 129 0.38 41.78 33.39
CA TYR A 129 0.90 40.56 34.00
C TYR A 129 0.56 39.33 33.15
N TYR A 130 -0.72 39.15 32.80
CA TYR A 130 -1.16 38.03 31.97
C TYR A 130 -0.57 38.08 30.56
N ALA A 131 -0.45 39.25 29.94
CA ALA A 131 0.18 39.41 28.62
C ALA A 131 1.67 39.02 28.63
N ALA A 132 2.42 39.42 29.67
CA ALA A 132 3.84 39.08 29.79
C ALA A 132 4.05 37.58 30.04
N ARG A 133 3.20 36.95 30.85
CA ARG A 133 3.24 35.52 31.13
C ARG A 133 2.88 34.69 29.91
N LEU A 134 1.82 35.09 29.21
CA LEU A 134 1.41 34.51 27.94
C LEU A 134 2.54 34.55 26.90
N ARG A 135 3.27 35.66 26.79
CA ARG A 135 4.45 35.76 25.91
C ARG A 135 5.53 34.73 26.28
N GLY A 136 5.81 34.54 27.58
CA GLY A 136 6.78 33.55 28.05
C GLY A 136 6.42 32.12 27.67
N ASP A 137 5.15 31.75 27.84
CA ASP A 137 4.63 30.42 27.50
C ASP A 137 4.49 30.20 25.98
N LEU A 138 4.43 31.28 25.19
CA LEU A 138 4.40 31.25 23.72
C LEU A 138 5.79 31.11 23.08
N VAL A 139 6.89 31.37 23.79
CA VAL A 139 8.27 31.21 23.24
C VAL A 139 8.54 29.75 22.85
N PRO A 140 8.30 28.73 23.71
CA PRO A 140 8.44 27.33 23.33
C PRO A 140 7.56 26.91 22.15
N LEU A 141 6.38 27.52 22.01
CA LEU A 141 5.45 27.27 20.90
C LEU A 141 5.95 27.89 19.59
N GLY A 142 6.54 29.09 19.65
CA GLY A 142 7.19 29.75 18.53
C GLY A 142 8.38 28.96 17.97
N ASP A 143 9.24 28.45 18.85
CA ASP A 143 10.38 27.60 18.46
C ASP A 143 9.90 26.30 17.78
N LEU A 144 8.79 25.72 18.24
CA LEU A 144 8.16 24.56 17.60
C LEU A 144 7.63 24.90 16.20
N ILE A 145 6.96 26.05 16.04
CA ILE A 145 6.44 26.52 14.75
C ILE A 145 7.58 26.68 13.74
N VAL A 146 8.67 27.35 14.15
CA VAL A 146 9.87 27.54 13.30
C VAL A 146 10.47 26.20 12.91
N ARG A 147 10.52 25.24 13.84
CA ARG A 147 11.01 23.88 13.57
C ARG A 147 10.12 23.14 12.58
N VAL A 148 8.79 23.23 12.71
CA VAL A 148 7.82 22.60 11.80
C VAL A 148 7.85 23.23 10.40
N GLN A 149 7.89 24.56 10.30
CA GLN A 149 8.04 25.25 9.01
C GLN A 149 9.36 24.90 8.33
N ARG A 150 10.44 24.76 9.12
CA ARG A 150 11.73 24.29 8.60
C ARG A 150 11.63 22.85 8.08
N LEU A 151 10.97 21.94 8.80
CA LEU A 151 10.72 20.58 8.32
C LEU A 151 10.00 20.54 6.97
N GLN A 152 8.99 21.38 6.77
CA GLN A 152 8.26 21.47 5.49
C GLN A 152 9.11 22.03 4.35
N SER A 153 9.96 23.02 4.65
CA SER A 153 10.89 23.55 3.65
C SER A 153 11.91 22.51 3.21
N GLU A 154 12.33 21.63 4.13
CA GLU A 154 13.26 20.53 3.89
C GLU A 154 12.59 19.40 3.09
N GLU A 155 11.34 19.04 3.41
CA GLU A 155 10.51 18.11 2.63
C GLU A 155 10.37 18.58 1.18
N LYS A 156 10.04 19.85 0.98
CA LYS A 156 9.93 20.44 -0.36
C LYS A 156 11.27 20.47 -1.10
N ALA A 157 12.36 20.81 -0.40
CA ALA A 157 13.70 20.76 -0.98
C ALA A 157 14.11 19.34 -1.38
N PHE A 158 13.67 18.32 -0.63
CA PHE A 158 13.86 16.92 -0.97
C PHE A 158 13.04 16.51 -2.19
N GLU A 159 11.76 16.88 -2.27
CA GLU A 159 10.93 16.63 -3.44
C GLU A 159 11.51 17.27 -4.71
N ASP A 160 12.02 18.50 -4.60
CA ASP A 160 12.70 19.19 -5.69
C ASP A 160 14.02 18.50 -6.05
N LEU A 161 14.78 17.98 -5.08
CA LEU A 161 15.96 17.15 -5.33
C LEU A 161 15.58 15.88 -6.11
N VAL A 162 14.56 15.14 -5.65
CA VAL A 162 14.07 13.92 -6.29
C VAL A 162 13.62 14.22 -7.72
N ARG A 163 12.88 15.31 -7.93
CA ARG A 163 12.46 15.75 -9.27
C ARG A 163 13.67 16.06 -10.17
N THR A 164 14.69 16.73 -9.63
CA THR A 164 15.91 17.10 -10.37
C THR A 164 16.73 15.87 -10.73
N LEU A 165 16.89 14.92 -9.80
CA LEU A 165 17.57 13.65 -10.03
C LEU A 165 16.79 12.75 -11.00
N THR A 166 15.46 12.79 -10.98
CA THR A 166 14.62 12.05 -11.93
C THR A 166 14.79 12.59 -13.36
N GLN A 167 14.96 13.91 -13.51
CA GLN A 167 15.19 14.55 -14.81
C GLN A 167 16.63 14.36 -15.33
N ASN A 168 17.62 14.28 -14.44
CA ASN A 168 19.03 14.03 -14.77
C ASN A 168 19.68 13.04 -13.78
N PRO A 169 19.50 11.72 -13.99
CA PRO A 169 19.94 10.68 -13.04
C PRO A 169 21.46 10.60 -12.87
N ASN A 170 22.21 11.08 -13.86
CA ASN A 170 23.67 10.97 -13.89
C ASN A 170 24.40 12.18 -13.27
N ASP A 171 23.68 13.19 -12.77
CA ASP A 171 24.30 14.36 -12.13
C ASP A 171 24.24 14.23 -10.59
N PRO A 172 25.38 13.96 -9.90
CA PRO A 172 25.40 13.80 -8.45
C PRO A 172 25.44 15.14 -7.70
N ARG A 173 25.63 16.27 -8.39
CA ARG A 173 25.80 17.59 -7.76
C ARG A 173 24.60 18.05 -6.91
N PRO A 174 23.33 17.84 -7.34
CA PRO A 174 22.16 18.18 -6.52
C PRO A 174 22.14 17.40 -5.20
N LEU A 175 22.47 16.10 -5.24
CA LEU A 175 22.50 15.23 -4.06
C LEU A 175 23.61 15.63 -3.09
N ILE A 176 24.81 15.91 -3.61
CA ILE A 176 25.94 16.39 -2.79
C ILE A 176 25.61 17.72 -2.11
N THR A 177 24.99 18.65 -2.86
CA THR A 177 24.61 19.97 -2.35
C THR A 177 23.57 19.85 -1.24
N TYR A 178 22.56 19.02 -1.43
CA TYR A 178 21.51 18.75 -0.45
C TYR A 178 22.09 18.13 0.84
N VAL A 179 22.93 17.08 0.72
CA VAL A 179 23.55 16.41 1.87
C VAL A 179 24.49 17.35 2.66
N GLN A 180 25.25 18.19 1.95
CA GLN A 180 26.12 19.18 2.60
C GLN A 180 25.33 20.26 3.35
N GLN A 181 24.16 20.63 2.84
CA GLN A 181 23.32 21.66 3.45
C GLN A 181 22.52 21.15 4.65
N HIS A 182 22.23 19.85 4.74
CA HIS A 182 21.24 19.30 5.69
C HIS A 182 21.80 18.24 6.68
N GLN A 183 23.13 18.08 6.77
CA GLN A 183 23.81 17.11 7.65
C GLN A 183 23.45 17.22 9.16
N THR A 184 23.12 18.42 9.66
CA THR A 184 22.80 18.67 11.07
C THR A 184 21.33 18.44 11.43
N TRP A 185 20.45 18.31 10.44
CA TRP A 185 19.00 18.23 10.63
C TRP A 185 18.54 16.86 11.14
N LEU A 186 19.14 15.77 10.64
CA LEU A 186 18.76 14.37 10.93
C LEU A 186 18.82 13.99 12.42
N GLN A 187 19.57 14.73 13.25
CA GLN A 187 19.71 14.43 14.67
C GLN A 187 18.59 15.02 15.55
N SER A 188 17.62 15.76 14.98
CA SER A 188 16.82 16.70 15.76
C SER A 188 15.30 16.47 15.77
N ILE A 189 14.75 15.48 15.05
CA ILE A 189 13.40 15.65 14.46
C ILE A 189 12.21 15.16 15.28
N LEU A 190 12.36 14.28 16.28
CA LEU A 190 11.18 13.79 17.02
C LEU A 190 11.10 14.41 18.43
N PRO A 191 9.97 15.05 18.80
CA PRO A 191 9.75 15.45 20.17
C PRO A 191 9.58 14.19 21.02
N ASP A 192 10.44 14.02 22.03
CA ASP A 192 10.28 12.98 23.04
C ASP A 192 8.99 13.20 23.87
N ALA A 193 8.54 12.18 24.58
CA ALA A 193 7.33 12.26 25.41
C ALA A 193 7.40 13.39 26.47
N ALA A 194 8.60 13.74 26.92
CA ALA A 194 8.81 14.84 27.88
C ALA A 194 8.70 16.22 27.21
N GLN A 195 9.04 16.36 25.93
CA GLN A 195 8.82 17.56 25.12
C GLN A 195 7.33 17.77 24.86
N LEU A 196 6.59 16.71 24.54
CA LEU A 196 5.13 16.76 24.37
C LEU A 196 4.41 17.15 25.66
N GLY A 197 4.80 16.59 26.81
CA GLY A 197 4.25 16.98 28.12
C GLY A 197 4.53 18.44 28.48
N ARG A 198 5.74 18.94 28.18
CA ARG A 198 6.09 20.37 28.35
C ARG A 198 5.25 21.27 27.46
N LEU A 199 5.05 20.89 26.20
CA LEU A 199 4.18 21.62 25.27
C LEU A 199 2.73 21.67 25.76
N GLN A 200 2.17 20.56 26.23
CA GLN A 200 0.81 20.51 26.76
C GLN A 200 0.65 21.42 27.99
N SER A 201 1.65 21.45 28.87
CA SER A 201 1.66 22.36 30.02
C SER A 201 1.74 23.84 29.60
N ALA A 202 2.56 24.16 28.60
CA ALA A 202 2.69 25.53 28.08
C ALA A 202 1.39 26.01 27.41
N VAL A 203 0.73 25.14 26.63
CA VAL A 203 -0.56 25.42 25.98
C VAL A 203 -1.67 25.64 27.02
N SER A 204 -1.73 24.79 28.04
CA SER A 204 -2.71 24.93 29.13
C SER A 204 -2.51 26.23 29.92
N ASN A 205 -1.26 26.57 30.24
CA ASN A 205 -0.93 27.80 30.95
C ASN A 205 -1.26 29.03 30.11
N ALA A 206 -0.89 29.03 28.82
CA ALA A 206 -1.22 30.08 27.87
C ALA A 206 -2.73 30.27 27.71
N SER A 207 -3.53 29.19 27.68
CA SER A 207 -4.99 29.28 27.61
C SER A 207 -5.58 29.93 28.87
N SER A 208 -5.07 29.54 30.05
CA SER A 208 -5.46 30.15 31.33
C SER A 208 -5.11 31.64 31.40
N ASP A 209 -3.91 32.01 30.96
CA ASP A 209 -3.45 33.40 30.98
C ASP A 209 -4.21 34.27 29.95
N ALA A 210 -4.57 33.70 28.79
CA ALA A 210 -5.43 34.37 27.82
C ALA A 210 -6.84 34.66 28.38
N ALA A 211 -7.41 33.72 29.16
CA ALA A 211 -8.68 33.93 29.84
C ALA A 211 -8.59 35.02 30.92
N GLY A 212 -7.51 35.03 31.72
CA GLY A 212 -7.25 36.08 32.70
C GLY A 212 -7.07 37.46 32.06
N LEU A 213 -6.38 37.53 30.92
CA LEU A 213 -6.22 38.74 30.12
C LEU A 213 -7.57 39.25 29.60
N GLN A 214 -8.40 38.36 29.03
CA GLN A 214 -9.73 38.72 28.53
C GLN A 214 -10.62 39.32 29.63
N GLN A 215 -10.65 38.68 30.80
CA GLN A 215 -11.42 39.16 31.94
C GLN A 215 -10.92 40.53 32.42
N SER A 216 -9.60 40.72 32.49
CA SER A 216 -8.99 42.01 32.88
C SER A 216 -9.34 43.13 31.89
N LEU A 217 -9.32 42.85 30.58
CA LEU A 217 -9.66 43.83 29.54
C LEU A 217 -11.16 44.17 29.53
N GLN A 218 -12.03 43.19 29.78
CA GLN A 218 -13.48 43.44 29.90
C GLN A 218 -13.81 44.31 31.12
N ALA A 219 -13.16 44.06 32.26
CA ALA A 219 -13.29 44.89 33.46
C ALA A 219 -12.80 46.33 33.20
N MET A 220 -11.63 46.46 32.57
CA MET A 220 -11.06 47.74 32.15
C MET A 220 -11.99 48.53 31.21
N ASN A 221 -12.59 47.88 30.21
CA ASN A 221 -13.57 48.52 29.32
C ASN A 221 -14.81 49.03 30.06
N ARG A 222 -15.32 48.24 31.01
CA ARG A 222 -16.45 48.61 31.86
C ARG A 222 -16.12 49.83 32.71
N ASP A 223 -14.94 49.86 33.31
CA ASP A 223 -14.51 50.96 34.16
C ASP A 223 -14.22 52.23 33.36
N ALA A 224 -13.64 52.12 32.17
CA ALA A 224 -13.49 53.24 31.24
C ALA A 224 -14.85 53.82 30.83
N ALA A 225 -15.85 52.98 30.54
CA ALA A 225 -17.22 53.41 30.25
C ALA A 225 -17.87 54.12 31.45
N ASN A 226 -17.65 53.62 32.68
CA ASN A 226 -18.14 54.24 33.90
C ASN A 226 -17.52 55.64 34.13
N VAL A 227 -16.22 55.79 33.84
CA VAL A 227 -15.53 57.09 33.91
C VAL A 227 -16.09 58.08 32.90
N ASN A 228 -16.35 57.63 31.65
CA ASN A 228 -16.94 58.46 30.60
C ASN A 228 -18.37 58.91 30.92
N ALA A 229 -19.20 58.00 31.47
CA ALA A 229 -20.58 58.30 31.84
C ALA A 229 -20.71 59.32 32.98
N ALA A 230 -19.67 59.51 33.80
CA ALA A 230 -19.65 60.47 34.90
C ALA A 230 -19.42 61.94 34.47
N GLY A 231 -19.30 62.23 33.17
CA GLY A 231 -19.39 63.59 32.61
C GLY A 231 -18.27 64.56 32.99
N ARG A 232 -17.14 64.08 33.56
CA ARG A 232 -15.96 64.89 33.80
C ARG A 232 -14.95 64.61 32.70
N SER A 233 -14.61 65.63 31.90
CA SER A 233 -13.59 65.56 30.84
C SER A 233 -12.23 65.24 31.46
N VAL A 234 -11.94 63.96 31.62
CA VAL A 234 -10.59 63.48 31.84
C VAL A 234 -9.96 63.48 30.45
N ALA A 235 -9.03 64.40 30.19
CA ALA A 235 -8.40 64.62 28.90
C ALA A 235 -8.10 63.29 28.21
N ASP A 236 -8.78 63.04 27.09
CA ASP A 236 -8.67 61.92 26.16
C ASP A 236 -7.89 60.71 26.70
N ILE A 237 -8.47 60.00 27.68
CA ILE A 237 -8.00 58.66 28.01
C ILE A 237 -8.15 57.86 26.72
N PRO A 238 -7.06 57.33 26.12
CA PRO A 238 -7.14 56.57 24.87
C PRO A 238 -8.15 55.44 25.05
N ILE A 239 -8.97 55.08 24.07
CA ILE A 239 -9.86 53.92 24.24
C ILE A 239 -8.96 52.69 24.46
N PRO A 240 -9.16 51.91 25.53
CA PRO A 240 -8.39 50.68 25.72
C PRO A 240 -8.56 49.82 24.45
N PRO A 241 -7.48 49.34 23.82
CA PRO A 241 -7.61 48.48 22.65
C PRO A 241 -8.48 47.30 23.05
N SER A 242 -9.58 47.04 22.33
CA SER A 242 -10.45 45.89 22.58
C SER A 242 -10.02 44.72 21.68
N PRO A 243 -9.09 43.86 22.11
CA PRO A 243 -8.54 42.80 21.28
C PRO A 243 -9.35 41.52 21.50
N SER A 244 -10.57 41.61 22.02
CA SER A 244 -11.36 40.47 22.50
C SER A 244 -11.57 39.45 21.40
N ALA A 245 -11.85 39.89 20.17
CA ALA A 245 -12.00 38.99 19.03
C ALA A 245 -10.70 38.23 18.69
N THR A 246 -9.55 38.89 18.77
CA THR A 246 -8.23 38.27 18.59
C THR A 246 -7.93 37.26 19.69
N ILE A 247 -8.25 37.59 20.94
CA ILE A 247 -8.05 36.71 22.10
C ILE A 247 -9.01 35.51 22.05
N ASP A 248 -10.25 35.69 21.59
CA ASP A 248 -11.21 34.61 21.38
C ASP A 248 -10.75 33.65 20.27
N GLN A 249 -10.19 34.19 19.17
CA GLN A 249 -9.58 33.39 18.10
C GLN A 249 -8.35 32.63 18.60
N PHE A 250 -7.50 33.28 19.40
CA PHE A 250 -6.32 32.67 20.03
C PHE A 250 -6.70 31.50 20.94
N LYS A 251 -7.64 31.74 21.85
CA LYS A 251 -8.17 30.72 22.75
C LYS A 251 -8.78 29.57 21.96
N GLY A 252 -9.59 29.87 20.95
CA GLY A 252 -10.15 28.86 20.06
C GLY A 252 -9.09 28.06 19.29
N ALA A 253 -7.90 28.61 19.04
CA ALA A 253 -6.78 27.89 18.43
C ALA A 253 -6.04 27.02 19.46
N LEU A 254 -5.77 27.53 20.66
CA LEU A 254 -5.17 26.78 21.76
C LEU A 254 -6.06 25.62 22.24
N ASP A 255 -7.37 25.84 22.37
CA ASP A 255 -8.33 24.80 22.76
C ASP A 255 -8.41 23.70 21.69
N ARG A 256 -8.34 24.07 20.41
CA ARG A 256 -8.26 23.10 19.30
C ARG A 256 -6.94 22.35 19.29
N LEU A 257 -5.81 23.01 19.54
CA LEU A 257 -4.50 22.36 19.64
C LEU A 257 -4.47 21.40 20.83
N THR A 258 -5.00 21.81 21.99
CA THR A 258 -5.16 20.95 23.18
C THR A 258 -6.02 19.74 22.85
N THR A 259 -7.17 19.95 22.22
CA THR A 259 -8.07 18.85 21.79
C THR A 259 -7.40 17.93 20.78
N SER A 260 -6.60 18.48 19.86
CA SER A 260 -5.84 17.70 18.87
C SER A 260 -4.76 16.85 19.56
N LEU A 261 -3.99 17.43 20.48
CA LEU A 261 -2.98 16.73 21.27
C LEU A 261 -3.59 15.65 22.18
N ASP A 262 -4.74 15.94 22.80
CA ASP A 262 -5.51 14.97 23.59
C ASP A 262 -6.11 13.86 22.71
N SER A 263 -6.53 14.17 21.49
CA SER A 263 -7.03 13.18 20.52
C SER A 263 -5.93 12.25 20.01
N ILE A 264 -4.68 12.72 20.01
CA ILE A 264 -3.48 11.91 19.67
C ILE A 264 -3.10 10.99 20.83
N GLN A 265 -3.30 11.43 22.09
CA GLN A 265 -2.96 10.63 23.28
C GLN A 265 -4.06 9.65 23.71
N SER A 266 -5.34 9.96 23.46
CA SER A 266 -6.47 9.11 23.87
C SER A 266 -6.62 7.87 22.98
N ALA A 267 -7.03 6.75 23.59
CA ALA A 267 -7.42 5.55 22.83
C ALA A 267 -8.57 5.92 21.88
N GLN A 268 -8.56 5.39 20.65
CA GLN A 268 -9.55 5.76 19.64
C GLN A 268 -10.98 5.65 20.20
N PRO A 269 -11.78 6.73 20.15
CA PRO A 269 -13.10 6.74 20.75
C PRO A 269 -13.98 5.66 20.12
N GLY A 270 -14.51 4.77 20.96
CA GLY A 270 -15.41 3.69 20.55
C GLY A 270 -14.75 2.34 20.27
N LEU A 271 -13.41 2.24 20.20
CA LEU A 271 -12.73 0.96 19.96
C LEU A 271 -13.01 -0.06 21.09
N ASP A 272 -12.93 0.38 22.34
CA ASP A 272 -13.20 -0.47 23.51
C ASP A 272 -14.62 -1.04 23.49
N LYS A 273 -15.59 -0.19 23.13
CA LYS A 273 -16.98 -0.57 22.97
C LYS A 273 -17.15 -1.55 21.80
N LEU A 274 -16.51 -1.27 20.67
CA LEU A 274 -16.58 -2.11 19.49
C LEU A 274 -15.97 -3.50 19.73
N VAL A 275 -14.85 -3.59 20.46
CA VAL A 275 -14.26 -4.86 20.89
C VAL A 275 -15.22 -5.63 21.79
N ALA A 276 -15.81 -4.97 22.79
CA ALA A 276 -16.74 -5.61 23.73
C ALA A 276 -18.03 -6.08 23.04
N ASP A 277 -18.60 -5.26 22.15
CA ASP A 277 -19.83 -5.58 21.42
C ASP A 277 -19.56 -6.69 20.40
N SER A 278 -18.42 -6.67 19.68
CA SER A 278 -18.03 -7.73 18.75
C SER A 278 -17.79 -9.07 19.45
N ALA A 279 -17.25 -9.05 20.67
CA ALA A 279 -17.04 -10.26 21.46
C ALA A 279 -18.35 -10.90 21.96
N ARG A 280 -19.45 -10.13 22.00
CA ARG A 280 -20.78 -10.63 22.39
C ARG A 280 -21.57 -11.22 21.23
N ILE A 281 -21.09 -11.07 20.00
CA ILE A 281 -21.75 -11.63 18.82
C ILE A 281 -21.78 -13.17 18.92
N PRO A 282 -22.97 -13.80 18.81
CA PRO A 282 -23.07 -15.25 18.79
C PRO A 282 -22.31 -15.84 17.60
N GLY A 283 -21.51 -16.88 17.85
CA GLY A 283 -20.68 -17.52 16.82
C GLY A 283 -19.30 -16.88 16.64
N THR A 284 -18.90 -15.89 17.44
CA THR A 284 -17.52 -15.38 17.48
C THR A 284 -16.62 -16.33 18.29
N ALA A 285 -15.46 -16.69 17.76
CA ALA A 285 -14.46 -17.51 18.44
C ALA A 285 -13.60 -16.66 19.40
N PHE A 286 -13.02 -15.57 18.89
CA PHE A 286 -12.33 -14.57 19.71
C PHE A 286 -12.30 -13.21 19.02
N VAL A 287 -12.11 -12.17 19.83
CA VAL A 287 -11.86 -10.79 19.37
C VAL A 287 -10.60 -10.28 20.05
N LYS A 288 -9.69 -9.72 19.26
CA LYS A 288 -8.45 -9.12 19.75
C LYS A 288 -8.28 -7.73 19.16
N ARG A 289 -7.65 -6.84 19.94
CA ARG A 289 -7.18 -5.56 19.40
C ARG A 289 -6.01 -5.83 18.47
N ASP A 290 -5.94 -5.04 17.42
CA ASP A 290 -4.88 -5.09 16.43
C ASP A 290 -4.18 -3.74 16.34
N ALA A 291 -2.88 -3.75 16.09
CA ALA A 291 -2.16 -2.59 15.56
C ALA A 291 -1.70 -2.96 14.15
N TYR A 292 -2.45 -2.50 13.16
CA TYR A 292 -2.21 -2.84 11.76
C TYR A 292 -0.93 -2.16 11.26
N SER A 293 -0.01 -2.95 10.72
CA SER A 293 1.20 -2.50 10.04
C SER A 293 1.44 -3.37 8.81
N ASN A 294 2.34 -2.96 7.91
CA ASN A 294 2.72 -3.79 6.79
C ASN A 294 4.19 -3.65 6.41
N LEU A 295 4.71 -4.71 5.78
CA LEU A 295 6.04 -4.76 5.17
C LEU A 295 5.92 -4.70 3.67
N ASP A 296 6.87 -4.05 3.02
CA ASP A 296 6.95 -4.07 1.56
C ASP A 296 7.71 -5.32 1.09
N ILE A 297 7.19 -5.99 0.07
CA ILE A 297 7.81 -7.19 -0.50
C ILE A 297 7.91 -7.01 -2.01
N ASN A 298 9.11 -7.27 -2.54
CA ASN A 298 9.35 -7.28 -3.97
C ASN A 298 8.65 -8.48 -4.62
N LEU A 299 7.74 -8.22 -5.56
CA LEU A 299 7.16 -9.24 -6.44
C LEU A 299 7.94 -9.30 -7.76
N LEU A 300 7.63 -10.30 -8.60
CA LEU A 300 8.14 -10.36 -9.97
C LEU A 300 7.81 -9.10 -10.78
N ALA A 301 6.68 -8.46 -10.49
CA ALA A 301 6.22 -7.25 -11.13
C ALA A 301 5.64 -6.30 -10.07
N GLY A 302 6.44 -5.31 -9.68
CA GLY A 302 6.07 -4.33 -8.65
C GLY A 302 6.25 -4.85 -7.23
N ASN A 303 5.67 -4.13 -6.28
CA ASN A 303 5.77 -4.43 -4.85
C ASN A 303 4.38 -4.76 -4.29
N ALA A 304 4.33 -5.62 -3.29
CA ALA A 304 3.12 -5.89 -2.52
C ALA A 304 3.35 -5.61 -1.05
N GLN A 305 2.30 -5.10 -0.42
CA GLN A 305 2.25 -4.90 1.01
C GLN A 305 1.80 -6.18 1.69
N PHE A 306 2.48 -6.50 2.77
CA PHE A 306 2.26 -7.69 3.55
C PHE A 306 1.83 -7.36 4.96
N ASP A 307 0.72 -7.95 5.40
CA ASP A 307 0.10 -7.58 6.66
C ASP A 307 0.85 -8.12 7.89
N LEU A 308 1.13 -7.20 8.81
CA LEU A 308 1.61 -7.48 10.15
C LEU A 308 0.49 -7.26 11.16
N TYR A 309 0.19 -8.30 11.93
CA TYR A 309 -0.83 -8.27 12.97
C TYR A 309 -0.22 -7.92 14.32
N GLY A 310 -0.64 -6.79 14.87
CA GLY A 310 -0.23 -6.28 16.17
C GLY A 310 -1.07 -6.86 17.29
N LEU A 311 -0.68 -8.00 17.86
CA LEU A 311 -1.50 -8.71 18.86
C LEU A 311 -0.79 -8.83 20.22
N ASP A 312 -1.54 -9.19 21.25
CA ASP A 312 -0.98 -9.66 22.52
C ASP A 312 -0.40 -11.08 22.36
N GLN A 313 0.52 -11.48 23.24
CA GLN A 313 1.19 -12.78 23.12
C GLN A 313 0.22 -13.99 23.03
N PRO A 314 -0.88 -14.04 23.81
CA PRO A 314 -1.91 -15.07 23.63
C PRO A 314 -2.65 -14.97 22.29
N GLY A 315 -2.95 -13.76 21.81
CA GLY A 315 -3.59 -13.53 20.53
C GLY A 315 -2.73 -13.97 19.35
N MET A 316 -1.41 -13.75 19.41
CA MET A 316 -0.47 -14.30 18.42
C MET A 316 -0.57 -15.82 18.35
N ALA A 317 -0.51 -16.51 19.50
CA ALA A 317 -0.59 -17.98 19.54
C ALA A 317 -1.94 -18.50 19.02
N GLN A 318 -3.04 -17.81 19.32
CA GLN A 318 -4.38 -18.13 18.80
C GLN A 318 -4.46 -17.94 17.29
N LEU A 319 -3.87 -16.87 16.75
CA LEU A 319 -3.82 -16.59 15.31
C LEU A 319 -3.04 -17.67 14.57
N LEU A 320 -1.85 -18.05 15.05
CA LEU A 320 -1.09 -19.15 14.42
C LEU A 320 -1.87 -20.47 14.45
N THR A 321 -2.55 -20.77 15.55
CA THR A 321 -3.37 -21.98 15.68
C THR A 321 -4.56 -21.99 14.71
N LEU A 322 -5.16 -20.83 14.42
CA LEU A 322 -6.28 -20.69 13.48
C LEU A 322 -5.91 -21.13 12.05
N TYR A 323 -4.66 -20.88 11.64
CA TYR A 323 -4.16 -21.23 10.32
C TYR A 323 -3.32 -22.53 10.30
N ASP A 324 -3.08 -23.17 11.45
CA ASP A 324 -2.10 -24.27 11.63
C ASP A 324 -0.67 -23.83 11.24
N ASP A 325 -0.36 -22.55 11.45
CA ASP A 325 0.98 -22.00 11.29
C ASP A 325 1.84 -22.34 12.51
N ARG A 326 3.14 -22.57 12.29
CA ARG A 326 4.09 -22.93 13.36
C ARG A 326 5.37 -22.13 13.25
N VAL A 327 5.92 -21.75 14.40
CA VAL A 327 7.27 -21.16 14.46
C VAL A 327 8.29 -22.28 14.27
N ILE A 328 9.05 -22.23 13.17
CA ILE A 328 10.05 -23.25 12.81
C ILE A 328 11.45 -22.91 13.30
N ALA A 329 11.72 -21.62 13.53
CA ALA A 329 12.99 -21.13 14.03
C ALA A 329 12.73 -19.95 14.97
N GLY A 330 13.45 -19.92 16.10
CA GLY A 330 13.31 -18.85 17.08
C GLY A 330 12.05 -18.99 17.95
N ARG A 331 11.37 -17.88 18.22
CA ARG A 331 10.22 -17.80 19.14
C ARG A 331 9.26 -16.68 18.73
N LEU A 332 8.09 -16.64 19.37
CA LEU A 332 7.20 -15.48 19.26
C LEU A 332 7.84 -14.22 19.91
N PRO A 333 7.51 -13.02 19.40
CA PRO A 333 7.91 -11.75 20.00
C PRO A 333 7.48 -11.64 21.47
N LYS A 334 8.31 -11.00 22.29
CA LYS A 334 7.97 -10.65 23.67
C LYS A 334 7.11 -9.38 23.70
N ALA A 335 6.29 -9.27 24.74
CA ALA A 335 5.59 -8.02 25.03
C ALA A 335 6.59 -6.87 25.21
N ASP A 336 6.23 -5.70 24.66
CA ASP A 336 6.98 -4.45 24.79
C ASP A 336 8.45 -4.49 24.32
N ALA A 337 8.78 -5.38 23.38
CA ALA A 337 10.09 -5.45 22.75
C ALA A 337 9.99 -5.10 21.26
N ASN A 338 11.07 -4.55 20.69
CA ASN A 338 11.20 -4.29 19.24
C ASN A 338 11.48 -5.58 18.46
N GLU A 339 10.63 -6.58 18.66
CA GLU A 339 10.78 -7.93 18.12
C GLU A 339 9.64 -8.22 17.13
N ILE A 340 9.94 -8.94 16.06
CA ILE A 340 8.95 -9.35 15.05
C ILE A 340 9.12 -10.83 14.70
N ALA A 341 8.01 -11.51 14.38
CA ALA A 341 8.06 -12.82 13.75
C ALA A 341 7.33 -12.77 12.41
N ILE A 342 7.96 -13.33 11.38
CA ILE A 342 7.52 -13.23 9.99
C ILE A 342 7.45 -14.61 9.34
N SER A 343 6.65 -14.74 8.30
CA SER A 343 6.60 -15.97 7.50
C SER A 343 7.93 -16.23 6.76
N GLU A 344 8.25 -17.50 6.54
CA GLU A 344 9.48 -17.96 5.88
C GLU A 344 9.66 -17.34 4.49
N GLU A 345 8.57 -17.13 3.76
CA GLU A 345 8.55 -16.51 2.45
C GLU A 345 9.09 -15.07 2.52
N ILE A 346 8.75 -14.33 3.57
CA ILE A 346 9.19 -12.94 3.76
C ILE A 346 10.65 -12.90 4.17
N ALA A 347 11.02 -13.77 5.10
CA ALA A 347 12.40 -13.94 5.51
C ALA A 347 13.30 -14.20 4.31
N ARG A 348 12.87 -15.05 3.37
CA ARG A 348 13.57 -15.29 2.11
C ARG A 348 13.57 -14.09 1.19
N SER A 349 12.41 -13.47 0.97
CA SER A 349 12.28 -12.31 0.08
C SER A 349 13.10 -11.10 0.52
N ARG A 350 13.17 -10.84 1.83
CA ARG A 350 13.92 -9.74 2.43
C ARG A 350 15.37 -10.14 2.73
N HIS A 351 15.72 -11.41 2.52
CA HIS A 351 17.01 -12.00 2.90
C HIS A 351 17.35 -11.81 4.39
N VAL A 352 16.34 -11.87 5.26
CA VAL A 352 16.47 -11.69 6.71
C VAL A 352 16.10 -12.97 7.45
N TRP A 353 16.91 -13.36 8.44
CA TRP A 353 16.70 -14.54 9.29
C TRP A 353 16.57 -14.15 10.76
N VAL A 354 16.43 -15.12 11.65
CA VAL A 354 16.42 -14.88 13.11
C VAL A 354 17.70 -14.12 13.53
N GLY A 355 17.53 -13.01 14.23
CA GLY A 355 18.57 -12.07 14.64
C GLY A 355 18.82 -10.93 13.63
N GLY A 356 18.22 -10.99 12.44
CA GLY A 356 18.27 -9.92 11.46
C GLY A 356 17.31 -8.77 11.80
N HIS A 357 17.33 -7.71 11.00
CA HIS A 357 16.63 -6.46 11.28
C HIS A 357 15.74 -6.06 10.09
N LEU A 358 14.56 -5.51 10.37
CA LEU A 358 13.59 -4.98 9.41
C LEU A 358 13.04 -3.66 9.93
N GLY A 359 12.57 -2.76 9.06
CA GLY A 359 11.99 -1.49 9.51
C GLY A 359 12.20 -0.35 8.53
N ASN A 360 11.48 0.75 8.75
CA ASN A 360 11.56 1.93 7.89
C ASN A 360 12.99 2.51 7.80
N ALA A 361 13.76 2.42 8.89
CA ALA A 361 15.16 2.85 8.92
C ALA A 361 16.08 2.04 7.96
N ILE A 362 15.64 0.87 7.50
CA ILE A 362 16.36 0.01 6.56
C ILE A 362 15.73 0.12 5.16
N ASP A 363 14.41 0.15 5.11
CA ASP A 363 13.63 0.29 3.87
C ASP A 363 12.45 1.24 4.10
N GLU A 364 12.52 2.42 3.48
CA GLU A 364 11.51 3.49 3.64
C GLU A 364 10.08 3.07 3.28
N LEU A 365 9.94 1.98 2.52
CA LEU A 365 8.64 1.43 2.13
C LEU A 365 7.98 0.59 3.24
N ASP A 366 8.76 0.13 4.24
CA ASP A 366 8.22 -0.60 5.38
C ASP A 366 7.43 0.34 6.30
N ARG A 367 6.17 0.00 6.60
CA ARG A 367 5.33 0.76 7.54
C ARG A 367 5.58 0.32 8.98
N LEU A 368 6.85 0.25 9.35
CA LEU A 368 7.30 -0.03 10.70
C LEU A 368 7.97 1.22 11.29
N PRO A 369 7.62 1.62 12.51
CA PRO A 369 8.08 2.88 13.08
C PRO A 369 9.57 2.88 13.49
N ASP A 370 10.18 1.69 13.63
CA ASP A 370 11.56 1.50 14.02
C ASP A 370 12.19 0.30 13.31
N THR A 371 13.44 0.02 13.65
CA THR A 371 14.13 -1.22 13.39
C THR A 371 13.70 -2.31 14.37
N PHE A 372 13.02 -3.33 13.86
CA PHE A 372 12.62 -4.53 14.57
C PHE A 372 13.58 -5.69 14.32
N THR A 373 13.93 -6.42 15.38
CA THR A 373 14.71 -7.64 15.28
C THR A 373 13.79 -8.84 14.99
N VAL A 374 14.10 -9.59 13.94
CA VAL A 374 13.39 -10.83 13.61
C VAL A 374 13.74 -11.90 14.64
N VAL A 375 12.80 -12.33 15.47
CA VAL A 375 13.03 -13.34 16.52
C VAL A 375 12.38 -14.69 16.22
N GLY A 376 11.52 -14.75 15.21
CA GLY A 376 10.80 -15.97 14.83
C GLY A 376 10.54 -16.06 13.34
N ILE A 377 10.70 -17.26 12.79
CA ILE A 377 10.27 -17.59 11.42
C ILE A 377 9.06 -18.52 11.51
N ILE A 378 7.97 -18.11 10.89
CA ILE A 378 6.69 -18.80 10.84
C ILE A 378 6.62 -19.59 9.53
N ARG A 379 6.13 -20.83 9.59
CA ARG A 379 5.80 -21.64 8.41
C ARG A 379 4.38 -22.14 8.53
N GLY A 380 3.61 -21.97 7.47
CA GLY A 380 2.30 -22.56 7.35
C GLY A 380 1.61 -22.08 6.07
N PRO A 381 0.32 -22.41 5.89
CA PRO A 381 -0.41 -22.09 4.67
C PRO A 381 -0.66 -20.59 4.51
N THR A 382 -0.62 -19.82 5.60
CA THR A 382 -0.91 -18.39 5.58
C THR A 382 0.36 -17.60 5.69
N ARG A 383 0.50 -16.61 4.81
CA ARG A 383 1.58 -15.65 4.90
C ARG A 383 1.10 -14.58 5.87
N LEU A 384 1.54 -14.63 7.12
CA LEU A 384 1.32 -13.58 8.12
C LEU A 384 2.59 -13.22 8.89
N GLY A 385 2.61 -12.03 9.47
CA GLY A 385 3.62 -11.61 10.43
C GLY A 385 2.94 -11.11 11.69
N VAL A 386 3.64 -11.22 12.82
CA VAL A 386 3.13 -10.79 14.12
C VAL A 386 4.11 -9.83 14.79
N ILE A 387 3.56 -8.78 15.39
CA ILE A 387 4.27 -7.73 16.09
C ILE A 387 3.61 -7.48 17.45
N PRO A 388 4.35 -7.15 18.53
CA PRO A 388 3.77 -6.87 19.83
C PRO A 388 2.87 -5.63 19.81
N LEU A 389 1.59 -5.82 20.16
CA LEU A 389 0.65 -4.71 20.32
C LEU A 389 1.16 -3.66 21.34
N ASP A 390 1.73 -4.12 22.46
CA ASP A 390 2.19 -3.23 23.52
C ASP A 390 3.27 -2.25 23.03
N TYR A 391 4.22 -2.74 22.24
CA TYR A 391 5.29 -1.91 21.68
C TYR A 391 4.70 -0.82 20.76
N MET A 392 3.84 -1.22 19.81
CA MET A 392 3.20 -0.31 18.86
C MET A 392 2.34 0.76 19.54
N THR A 393 1.67 0.39 20.64
CA THR A 393 0.73 1.29 21.32
C THR A 393 1.36 2.16 22.40
N GLN A 394 2.49 1.76 22.99
CA GLN A 394 3.15 2.50 24.07
C GLN A 394 4.27 3.41 23.55
N HIS A 395 5.02 2.97 22.55
CA HIS A 395 6.20 3.69 22.06
C HIS A 395 5.91 4.63 20.89
N TYR A 396 4.80 4.42 20.15
CA TYR A 396 4.47 5.21 18.96
C TYR A 396 3.08 5.87 19.06
N LEU A 397 3.09 7.13 19.48
CA LEU A 397 1.88 7.95 19.68
C LEU A 397 1.11 8.21 18.37
N PHE A 398 1.79 8.29 17.22
CA PHE A 398 1.17 8.53 15.92
C PHE A 398 0.50 7.26 15.33
N GLU A 399 0.93 6.07 15.75
CA GLU A 399 0.39 4.79 15.27
C GLU A 399 -0.76 4.24 16.11
N ARG A 400 -1.08 4.85 17.26
CA ARG A 400 -2.37 4.60 17.95
C ARG A 400 -3.58 4.84 17.03
N ARG A 401 -3.41 5.66 15.98
CA ARG A 401 -4.39 5.89 14.90
C ARG A 401 -4.60 4.71 13.95
N TYR A 402 -3.82 3.62 14.05
CA TYR A 402 -4.00 2.38 13.30
C TYR A 402 -4.45 1.20 14.16
N GLN A 403 -4.92 1.47 15.38
CA GLN A 403 -5.55 0.43 16.19
C GLN A 403 -6.88 0.01 15.57
N GLY A 404 -6.97 -1.29 15.28
CA GLY A 404 -8.15 -1.96 14.78
C GLY A 404 -8.57 -3.08 15.71
N LEU A 405 -9.38 -3.97 15.18
CA LEU A 405 -9.68 -5.24 15.83
C LEU A 405 -9.73 -6.38 14.82
N VAL A 406 -9.28 -7.54 15.25
CA VAL A 406 -9.47 -8.80 14.54
C VAL A 406 -10.64 -9.53 15.19
N VAL A 407 -11.66 -9.84 14.40
CA VAL A 407 -12.76 -10.75 14.79
C VAL A 407 -12.56 -12.07 14.07
N VAL A 408 -12.54 -13.16 14.83
CA VAL A 408 -12.48 -14.50 14.27
C VAL A 408 -13.82 -15.19 14.50
N PRO A 409 -14.59 -15.50 13.45
CA PRO A 409 -15.81 -16.30 13.57
C PRO A 409 -15.48 -17.78 13.85
N GLN A 410 -16.42 -18.48 14.48
CA GLN A 410 -16.43 -19.93 14.56
C GLN A 410 -16.80 -20.53 13.19
N PRO A 411 -16.31 -21.74 12.85
CA PRO A 411 -16.68 -22.41 11.62
C PRO A 411 -18.21 -22.49 11.44
N GLY A 412 -18.70 -22.05 10.28
CA GLY A 412 -20.12 -22.03 9.94
C GLY A 412 -20.92 -20.80 10.42
N HIS A 413 -20.27 -19.85 11.11
CA HIS A 413 -20.89 -18.60 11.57
C HIS A 413 -20.31 -17.35 10.89
N GLU A 414 -19.47 -17.52 9.87
CA GLU A 414 -18.69 -16.45 9.25
C GLU A 414 -19.57 -15.32 8.74
N GLN A 415 -20.64 -15.65 8.02
CA GLN A 415 -21.55 -14.66 7.44
C GLN A 415 -22.42 -13.98 8.50
N ALA A 416 -22.90 -14.72 9.50
CA ALA A 416 -23.71 -14.16 10.59
C ALA A 416 -22.90 -13.20 11.47
N VAL A 417 -21.63 -13.51 11.72
CA VAL A 417 -20.70 -12.62 12.44
C VAL A 417 -20.35 -11.42 11.59
N HIS A 418 -20.06 -11.62 10.29
CA HIS A 418 -19.81 -10.54 9.34
C HIS A 418 -20.93 -9.50 9.32
N ASP A 419 -22.18 -9.93 9.10
CA ASP A 419 -23.33 -9.02 9.03
C ASP A 419 -23.53 -8.23 10.34
N GLN A 420 -23.30 -8.87 11.48
CA GLN A 420 -23.42 -8.22 12.80
C GLN A 420 -22.28 -7.23 13.05
N VAL A 421 -21.03 -7.57 12.74
CA VAL A 421 -19.91 -6.64 12.86
C VAL A 421 -20.10 -5.46 11.90
N GLN A 422 -20.63 -5.70 10.69
CA GLN A 422 -20.92 -4.63 9.73
C GLN A 422 -22.01 -3.69 10.24
N ALA A 423 -23.06 -4.22 10.87
CA ALA A 423 -24.10 -3.43 11.51
C ALA A 423 -23.57 -2.61 12.71
N LEU A 424 -22.63 -3.16 13.49
CA LEU A 424 -21.96 -2.43 14.59
C LEU A 424 -21.09 -1.29 14.06
N ILE A 425 -20.41 -1.51 12.93
CA ILE A 425 -19.54 -0.50 12.31
C ILE A 425 -20.36 0.61 11.65
N GLY A 426 -21.42 0.30 10.90
CA GLY A 426 -22.32 1.29 10.28
C GLY A 426 -21.61 2.53 9.71
N ASP A 427 -21.96 3.71 10.21
CA ASP A 427 -21.37 5.01 9.88
C ASP A 427 -20.23 5.47 10.81
N THR A 428 -19.70 4.58 11.64
CA THR A 428 -18.55 4.89 12.50
C THR A 428 -17.29 5.19 11.67
N ALA A 429 -16.25 5.69 12.35
CA ALA A 429 -14.94 5.92 11.78
C ALA A 429 -14.20 4.64 11.35
N PHE A 430 -14.79 3.46 11.51
CA PHE A 430 -14.18 2.18 11.16
C PHE A 430 -14.69 1.64 9.81
N ARG A 431 -13.86 0.83 9.16
CA ARG A 431 -14.19 0.07 7.96
C ARG A 431 -13.81 -1.39 8.19
N MET A 432 -14.69 -2.27 7.72
CA MET A 432 -14.42 -3.69 7.66
C MET A 432 -13.65 -4.04 6.39
N PHE A 433 -12.67 -4.92 6.52
CA PHE A 433 -11.98 -5.62 5.45
C PHE A 433 -12.29 -7.10 5.59
N ASP A 434 -13.06 -7.60 4.64
CA ASP A 434 -13.57 -8.96 4.59
C ASP A 434 -13.10 -9.68 3.33
N TRP A 435 -13.05 -11.01 3.41
CA TRP A 435 -12.65 -11.85 2.29
C TRP A 435 -13.48 -11.65 1.02
N PRO A 436 -14.83 -11.57 1.06
CA PRO A 436 -15.64 -11.31 -0.13
C PRO A 436 -15.22 -10.06 -0.90
N TYR A 437 -14.96 -8.95 -0.20
CA TYR A 437 -14.52 -7.70 -0.83
C TYR A 437 -13.14 -7.84 -1.50
N ILE A 438 -12.16 -8.39 -0.77
CA ILE A 438 -10.79 -8.55 -1.28
C ILE A 438 -10.75 -9.55 -2.43
N LYS A 439 -11.42 -10.69 -2.26
CA LYS A 439 -11.57 -11.72 -3.29
C LYS A 439 -12.23 -11.15 -4.54
N GLY A 440 -13.30 -10.37 -4.41
CA GLY A 440 -13.97 -9.74 -5.55
C GLY A 440 -13.04 -8.85 -6.37
N LYS A 441 -12.17 -8.07 -5.71
CA LYS A 441 -11.14 -7.27 -6.39
C LYS A 441 -10.09 -8.14 -7.08
N ILE A 442 -9.53 -9.11 -6.37
CA ILE A 442 -8.53 -10.05 -6.91
C ILE A 442 -9.10 -10.77 -8.13
N ASP A 443 -10.30 -11.35 -8.02
CA ASP A 443 -11.00 -12.06 -9.09
C ASP A 443 -11.20 -11.16 -10.31
N SER A 444 -11.58 -9.90 -10.11
CA SER A 444 -11.79 -8.95 -11.22
C SER A 444 -10.49 -8.63 -11.97
N LEU A 445 -9.38 -8.43 -11.24
CA LEU A 445 -8.07 -8.18 -11.82
C LEU A 445 -7.57 -9.40 -12.59
N ILE A 446 -7.72 -10.59 -12.01
CA ILE A 446 -7.34 -11.85 -12.62
C ILE A 446 -8.19 -12.14 -13.85
N ALA A 447 -9.52 -11.94 -13.79
CA ALA A 447 -10.40 -12.16 -14.94
C ALA A 447 -10.02 -11.28 -16.14
N ASN A 448 -9.61 -10.04 -15.90
CA ASN A 448 -9.10 -9.15 -16.94
C ASN A 448 -7.79 -9.68 -17.55
N LEU A 449 -6.84 -10.12 -16.72
CA LEU A 449 -5.58 -10.71 -17.20
C LEU A 449 -5.79 -12.03 -17.95
N ASP A 450 -6.67 -12.90 -17.45
CA ASP A 450 -7.09 -14.14 -18.11
C ASP A 450 -7.66 -13.83 -19.49
N THR A 451 -8.53 -12.83 -19.61
CA THR A 451 -9.14 -12.43 -20.90
C THR A 451 -8.07 -11.99 -21.90
N ILE A 452 -7.11 -11.18 -21.47
CA ILE A 452 -5.98 -10.75 -22.30
C ILE A 452 -5.12 -11.97 -22.70
N ASN A 453 -4.82 -12.87 -21.76
CA ASN A 453 -4.04 -14.07 -22.03
C ASN A 453 -4.72 -14.99 -23.06
N HIS A 454 -6.03 -15.21 -22.93
CA HIS A 454 -6.82 -15.98 -23.91
C HIS A 454 -6.76 -15.37 -25.31
N PHE A 455 -6.85 -14.04 -25.42
CA PHE A 455 -6.72 -13.35 -26.69
C PHE A 455 -5.32 -13.53 -27.32
N LEU A 456 -4.26 -13.46 -26.50
CA LEU A 456 -2.89 -13.70 -26.95
C LEU A 456 -2.68 -15.14 -27.42
N ILE A 457 -3.19 -16.12 -26.67
CA ILE A 457 -3.12 -17.54 -27.05
C ILE A 457 -3.86 -17.79 -28.37
N LEU A 458 -5.04 -17.21 -28.54
CA LEU A 458 -5.80 -17.27 -29.79
C LEU A 458 -5.01 -16.68 -30.96
N LEU A 459 -4.43 -15.49 -30.79
CA LEU A 459 -3.63 -14.83 -31.81
C LEU A 459 -2.41 -15.67 -32.20
N VAL A 460 -1.65 -16.17 -31.22
CA VAL A 460 -0.50 -17.04 -31.45
C VAL A 460 -0.93 -18.32 -32.17
N THR A 461 -2.05 -18.92 -31.76
CA THR A 461 -2.61 -20.12 -32.40
C THR A 461 -2.92 -19.88 -33.87
N ILE A 462 -3.57 -18.75 -34.21
CA ILE A 462 -3.91 -18.39 -35.59
C ILE A 462 -2.64 -18.19 -36.42
N VAL A 463 -1.66 -17.44 -35.89
CA VAL A 463 -0.39 -17.18 -36.58
C VAL A 463 0.37 -18.49 -36.83
N LEU A 464 0.46 -19.37 -35.84
CA LEU A 464 1.11 -20.68 -35.98
C LEU A 464 0.38 -21.56 -36.99
N ALA A 465 -0.95 -21.61 -36.94
CA ALA A 465 -1.75 -22.37 -37.90
C ALA A 465 -1.49 -21.87 -39.33
N LEU A 466 -1.44 -20.55 -39.54
CA LEU A 466 -1.14 -19.95 -40.84
C LEU A 466 0.28 -20.30 -41.31
N VAL A 467 1.30 -20.05 -40.49
CA VAL A 467 2.71 -20.28 -40.84
C VAL A 467 2.96 -21.75 -41.13
N VAL A 468 2.56 -22.65 -40.24
CA VAL A 468 2.76 -24.09 -40.41
C VAL A 468 1.91 -24.63 -41.55
N GLY A 469 0.68 -24.12 -41.73
CA GLY A 469 -0.16 -24.47 -42.86
C GLY A 469 0.46 -24.09 -44.20
N LEU A 470 1.03 -22.89 -44.32
CA LEU A 470 1.75 -22.44 -45.51
C LEU A 470 3.00 -23.28 -45.77
N LEU A 471 3.76 -23.64 -44.72
CA LEU A 471 4.91 -24.54 -44.84
C LEU A 471 4.51 -25.95 -45.29
N ASN A 472 3.45 -26.51 -44.71
CA ASN A 472 2.90 -27.79 -45.14
C ASN A 472 2.44 -27.73 -46.60
N ASN A 473 1.83 -26.62 -47.02
CA ASN A 473 1.45 -26.41 -48.42
C ASN A 473 2.66 -26.42 -49.35
N LEU A 474 3.72 -25.69 -48.99
CA LEU A 474 4.95 -25.63 -49.75
C LEU A 474 5.60 -27.01 -49.87
N PHE A 475 5.68 -27.76 -48.77
CA PHE A 475 6.24 -29.12 -48.77
C PHE A 475 5.38 -30.11 -49.57
N PHE A 476 4.06 -29.94 -49.53
CA PHE A 476 3.14 -30.73 -50.33
C PHE A 476 3.38 -30.50 -51.83
N ARG A 477 3.48 -29.24 -52.28
CA ARG A 477 3.76 -28.90 -53.68
C ARG A 477 5.08 -29.49 -54.19
N GLN A 478 6.12 -29.49 -53.37
CA GLN A 478 7.41 -30.09 -53.72
C GLN A 478 7.34 -31.61 -53.95
N ARG A 479 6.30 -32.27 -53.41
CA ARG A 479 6.10 -33.73 -53.52
C ARG A 479 4.91 -34.10 -54.42
N MET A 480 4.26 -33.13 -55.07
CA MET A 480 3.09 -33.39 -55.93
C MET A 480 3.37 -34.42 -57.02
N ASN A 481 4.58 -34.44 -57.58
CA ASN A 481 4.97 -35.41 -58.60
C ASN A 481 5.00 -36.86 -58.05
N GLU A 482 5.43 -37.04 -56.79
CA GLU A 482 5.38 -38.35 -56.12
C GLU A 482 3.94 -38.81 -55.92
N PHE A 483 3.05 -37.90 -55.53
CA PHE A 483 1.63 -38.17 -55.32
C PHE A 483 0.87 -38.44 -56.62
N GLY A 484 1.24 -37.76 -57.71
CA GLY A 484 0.70 -38.02 -59.05
C GLY A 484 1.05 -39.43 -59.56
N LEU A 485 2.27 -39.90 -59.31
CA LEU A 485 2.69 -41.27 -59.63
C LEU A 485 1.89 -42.31 -58.81
N LEU A 486 1.73 -42.07 -57.50
CA LEU A 486 0.95 -42.96 -56.63
C LEU A 486 -0.53 -43.02 -57.04
N ALA A 487 -1.11 -41.88 -57.43
CA ALA A 487 -2.47 -41.83 -57.96
C ALA A 487 -2.61 -42.60 -59.29
N ALA A 488 -1.63 -42.53 -60.18
CA ALA A 488 -1.61 -43.30 -61.44
C ALA A 488 -1.53 -44.82 -61.22
N VAL A 489 -0.94 -45.27 -60.10
CA VAL A 489 -0.88 -46.68 -59.67
C VAL A 489 -2.18 -47.13 -58.96
N GLY A 490 -3.16 -46.24 -58.77
CA GLY A 490 -4.49 -46.57 -58.26
C GLY A 490 -4.74 -46.21 -56.78
N TYR A 491 -3.88 -45.42 -56.14
CA TYR A 491 -4.18 -44.91 -54.80
C TYR A 491 -5.38 -43.97 -54.80
N SER A 492 -6.29 -44.14 -53.83
CA SER A 492 -7.42 -43.23 -53.64
C SER A 492 -6.95 -41.87 -53.11
N ARG A 493 -7.61 -40.80 -53.55
CA ARG A 493 -7.32 -39.41 -53.10
C ARG A 493 -7.42 -39.29 -51.58
N TRP A 494 -8.42 -39.95 -50.98
CA TRP A 494 -8.60 -40.02 -49.53
C TRP A 494 -7.49 -40.79 -48.81
N GLY A 495 -6.97 -41.86 -49.41
CA GLY A 495 -5.82 -42.59 -48.86
C GLY A 495 -4.55 -41.73 -48.81
N LEU A 496 -4.33 -40.88 -49.82
CA LEU A 496 -3.23 -39.93 -49.84
C LEU A 496 -3.40 -38.83 -48.78
N ILE A 497 -4.61 -38.26 -48.64
CA ILE A 497 -4.92 -37.25 -47.61
C ILE A 497 -4.70 -37.84 -46.21
N LEU A 498 -5.23 -39.04 -45.92
CA LEU A 498 -5.12 -39.66 -44.60
C LEU A 498 -3.67 -39.99 -44.24
N ARG A 499 -2.86 -40.39 -45.22
CA ARG A 499 -1.43 -40.61 -45.01
C ARG A 499 -0.71 -39.32 -44.61
N VAL A 500 -0.92 -38.23 -45.34
CA VAL A 500 -0.34 -36.92 -44.99
C VAL A 500 -0.86 -36.44 -43.63
N ALA A 501 -2.12 -36.74 -43.30
CA ALA A 501 -2.68 -36.46 -41.98
C ALA A 501 -1.90 -37.16 -40.86
N TRP A 502 -1.59 -38.44 -40.99
CA TRP A 502 -0.77 -39.14 -40.00
C TRP A 502 0.65 -38.57 -39.88
N GLU A 503 1.25 -38.17 -41.00
CA GLU A 503 2.56 -37.49 -40.99
C GLU A 503 2.49 -36.13 -40.27
N SER A 504 1.46 -35.33 -40.52
CA SER A 504 1.28 -34.03 -39.86
C SER A 504 0.92 -34.16 -38.38
N LEU A 505 0.08 -35.13 -38.03
CA LEU A 505 -0.35 -35.39 -36.65
C LEU A 505 0.83 -35.83 -35.76
N GLY A 506 1.74 -36.66 -36.29
CA GLY A 506 2.95 -37.01 -35.55
C GLY A 506 3.89 -35.82 -35.30
N VAL A 507 3.97 -34.87 -36.25
CA VAL A 507 4.75 -33.63 -36.07
C VAL A 507 4.14 -32.74 -35.00
N THR A 508 2.82 -32.51 -35.05
CA THR A 508 2.15 -31.62 -34.10
C THR A 508 2.15 -32.19 -32.68
N ILE A 509 1.95 -33.50 -32.52
CA ILE A 509 2.04 -34.16 -31.21
C ILE A 509 3.48 -34.13 -30.67
N ALA A 510 4.48 -34.45 -31.50
CA ALA A 510 5.87 -34.40 -31.07
C ALA A 510 6.28 -32.98 -30.64
N ALA A 511 5.85 -31.95 -31.40
CA ALA A 511 6.09 -30.56 -31.03
C ALA A 511 5.38 -30.15 -29.74
N TRP A 512 4.15 -30.63 -29.51
CA TRP A 512 3.40 -30.36 -28.28
C TRP A 512 4.07 -30.98 -27.06
N ILE A 513 4.44 -32.27 -27.12
CA ILE A 513 5.14 -32.94 -26.02
C ILE A 513 6.48 -32.24 -25.73
N LEU A 514 7.24 -31.89 -26.77
CA LEU A 514 8.52 -31.18 -26.60
C LEU A 514 8.32 -29.77 -26.03
N GLY A 515 7.33 -29.02 -26.51
CA GLY A 515 7.05 -27.66 -26.05
C GLY A 515 6.61 -27.63 -24.58
N VAL A 516 5.68 -28.51 -24.21
CA VAL A 516 5.22 -28.65 -22.82
C VAL A 516 6.37 -29.12 -21.93
N GLY A 517 7.11 -30.16 -22.35
CA GLY A 517 8.24 -30.69 -21.59
C GLY A 517 9.35 -29.65 -21.37
N LEU A 518 9.69 -28.88 -22.40
CA LEU A 518 10.66 -27.78 -22.29
C LEU A 518 10.12 -26.64 -21.41
N GLY A 519 8.86 -26.26 -21.55
CA GLY A 519 8.22 -25.24 -20.71
C GLY A 519 8.29 -25.62 -19.23
N VAL A 520 7.85 -26.83 -18.89
CA VAL A 520 7.93 -27.37 -17.53
C VAL A 520 9.38 -27.41 -17.02
N ALA A 521 10.34 -27.85 -17.83
CA ALA A 521 11.75 -27.90 -17.42
C ALA A 521 12.32 -26.50 -17.13
N VAL A 522 12.04 -25.52 -18.00
CA VAL A 522 12.48 -24.13 -17.84
C VAL A 522 11.82 -23.50 -16.62
N LEU A 523 10.53 -23.68 -16.43
CA LEU A 523 9.79 -23.15 -15.27
C LEU A 523 10.25 -23.80 -13.97
N SER A 524 10.52 -25.10 -13.96
CA SER A 524 11.06 -25.81 -12.79
C SER A 524 12.45 -25.28 -12.42
N TRP A 525 13.31 -25.06 -13.41
CA TRP A 525 14.62 -24.45 -13.20
C TRP A 525 14.51 -23.02 -12.68
N PHE A 526 13.61 -22.21 -13.26
CA PHE A 526 13.36 -20.84 -12.84
C PHE A 526 12.78 -20.76 -11.42
N ASN A 527 11.86 -21.67 -11.06
CA ASN A 527 11.30 -21.74 -9.73
C ASN A 527 12.38 -22.00 -8.67
N MET A 528 13.22 -23.01 -8.90
CA MET A 528 14.28 -23.37 -7.97
C MET A 528 15.38 -22.30 -7.89
N SER A 529 15.73 -21.68 -9.02
CA SER A 529 16.84 -20.74 -9.09
C SER A 529 16.46 -19.31 -8.68
N PHE A 530 15.21 -18.91 -8.88
CA PHE A 530 14.77 -17.53 -8.70
C PHE A 530 13.56 -17.40 -7.78
N MET A 531 12.44 -18.08 -8.04
CA MET A 531 11.20 -17.83 -7.27
C MET A 531 11.31 -18.22 -5.79
N VAL A 532 11.73 -19.46 -5.50
CA VAL A 532 11.82 -20.00 -4.13
C VAL A 532 12.83 -19.24 -3.25
N PRO A 533 14.02 -18.86 -3.75
CA PRO A 533 14.96 -18.00 -2.99
C PRO A 533 14.41 -16.61 -2.64
N HIS A 534 13.49 -16.06 -3.45
CA HIS A 534 12.86 -14.77 -3.20
C HIS A 534 11.50 -14.90 -2.48
N GLY A 535 11.13 -16.10 -1.99
CA GLY A 535 9.88 -16.29 -1.23
C GLY A 535 8.60 -16.21 -2.06
N LEU A 536 8.70 -16.31 -3.39
CA LEU A 536 7.58 -16.24 -4.30
C LEU A 536 7.03 -17.64 -4.59
N LEU A 537 5.70 -17.74 -4.76
CA LEU A 537 5.06 -18.99 -5.15
C LEU A 537 5.00 -19.08 -6.66
N MET A 538 5.25 -20.29 -7.17
CA MET A 538 5.11 -20.59 -8.57
C MET A 538 4.28 -21.84 -8.76
N ASN A 539 3.20 -21.73 -9.51
CA ASN A 539 2.48 -22.88 -10.00
C ASN A 539 3.12 -23.34 -11.31
N ILE A 540 3.84 -24.44 -11.25
CA ILE A 540 4.53 -25.03 -12.40
C ILE A 540 3.65 -26.08 -13.10
N PHE A 541 2.67 -26.64 -12.39
CA PHE A 541 1.97 -27.86 -12.79
C PHE A 541 0.48 -27.79 -12.47
N ASP A 542 -0.28 -27.15 -13.36
CA ASP A 542 -1.72 -27.39 -13.49
C ASP A 542 -2.01 -28.09 -14.82
N TRP A 543 -2.10 -29.43 -14.79
CA TRP A 543 -2.33 -30.24 -15.99
C TRP A 543 -3.63 -29.88 -16.71
N ASN A 544 -4.65 -29.42 -16.00
CA ASN A 544 -5.94 -29.08 -16.62
C ASN A 544 -5.81 -27.80 -17.42
N VAL A 545 -5.21 -26.77 -16.83
CA VAL A 545 -5.03 -25.46 -17.47
C VAL A 545 -4.03 -25.57 -18.62
N LEU A 546 -2.89 -26.23 -18.38
CA LEU A 546 -1.87 -26.45 -19.40
C LEU A 546 -2.42 -27.23 -20.60
N ALA A 547 -3.17 -28.32 -20.37
CA ALA A 547 -3.76 -29.09 -21.46
C ALA A 547 -4.82 -28.27 -22.21
N LEU A 548 -5.71 -27.58 -21.50
CA LEU A 548 -6.80 -26.83 -22.10
C LEU A 548 -6.30 -25.68 -22.98
N HIS A 549 -5.25 -24.97 -22.56
CA HIS A 549 -4.71 -23.82 -23.28
C HIS A 549 -3.73 -24.19 -24.40
N THR A 550 -2.99 -25.29 -24.25
CA THR A 550 -1.98 -25.69 -25.25
C THR A 550 -2.50 -26.65 -26.32
N LEU A 551 -3.47 -27.52 -26.03
CA LEU A 551 -4.02 -28.49 -27.00
C LEU A 551 -4.74 -27.87 -28.21
N PRO A 552 -5.42 -26.71 -28.10
CA PRO A 552 -6.00 -26.04 -29.27
C PRO A 552 -4.97 -25.68 -30.33
N ILE A 553 -3.71 -25.43 -29.95
CA ILE A 553 -2.63 -25.06 -30.87
C ILE A 553 -2.32 -26.16 -31.88
N PRO A 554 -1.88 -27.38 -31.48
CA PRO A 554 -1.61 -28.46 -32.42
C PRO A 554 -2.87 -28.90 -33.18
N LEU A 555 -4.05 -28.80 -32.57
CA LEU A 555 -5.33 -29.12 -33.22
C LEU A 555 -5.63 -28.13 -34.36
N MET A 556 -5.56 -26.82 -34.11
CA MET A 556 -5.82 -25.80 -35.13
C MET A 556 -4.77 -25.83 -36.24
N VAL A 557 -3.50 -26.03 -35.90
CA VAL A 557 -2.41 -26.21 -36.87
C VAL A 557 -2.67 -27.42 -37.76
N PHE A 558 -3.09 -28.54 -37.16
CA PHE A 558 -3.44 -29.76 -37.89
C PHE A 558 -4.64 -29.55 -38.80
N LEU A 559 -5.75 -29.01 -38.29
CA LEU A 559 -6.98 -28.77 -39.06
C LEU A 559 -6.75 -27.81 -40.24
N PHE A 560 -6.06 -26.70 -39.99
CA PHE A 560 -5.76 -25.73 -41.04
C PHE A 560 -4.81 -26.31 -42.09
N GLY A 561 -3.71 -26.94 -41.65
CA GLY A 561 -2.76 -27.59 -42.55
C GLY A 561 -3.43 -28.64 -43.43
N MET A 562 -4.23 -29.52 -42.83
CA MET A 562 -4.96 -30.56 -43.55
C MET A 562 -6.05 -29.99 -44.47
N GLY A 563 -6.76 -28.95 -44.04
CA GLY A 563 -7.74 -28.26 -44.88
C GLY A 563 -7.13 -27.74 -46.18
N THR A 564 -5.95 -27.12 -46.10
CA THR A 564 -5.26 -26.61 -47.30
C THR A 564 -4.79 -27.73 -48.24
N VAL A 565 -4.28 -28.83 -47.70
CA VAL A 565 -3.81 -29.99 -48.48
C VAL A 565 -4.98 -30.73 -49.12
N ALA A 566 -6.06 -30.96 -48.37
CA ALA A 566 -7.27 -31.60 -48.87
C ALA A 566 -7.92 -30.76 -49.99
N TRP A 567 -8.03 -29.44 -49.81
CA TRP A 567 -8.57 -28.54 -50.83
C TRP A 567 -7.78 -28.59 -52.13
N GLN A 568 -6.45 -28.64 -52.05
CA GLN A 568 -5.61 -28.82 -53.24
C GLN A 568 -5.85 -30.18 -53.87
N LEU A 569 -5.72 -31.29 -53.13
CA LEU A 569 -5.89 -32.66 -53.65
C LEU A 569 -7.26 -32.90 -54.30
N LEU A 570 -8.32 -32.31 -53.76
CA LEU A 570 -9.67 -32.43 -54.31
C LEU A 570 -9.85 -31.66 -55.63
N ARG A 571 -9.11 -30.56 -55.82
CA ARG A 571 -9.11 -29.75 -57.05
C ARG A 571 -8.07 -30.20 -58.08
N LEU A 572 -7.25 -31.20 -57.80
CA LEU A 572 -6.23 -31.68 -58.75
C LEU A 572 -6.85 -32.58 -59.82
N ASP A 573 -6.68 -32.20 -61.09
CA ASP A 573 -6.95 -33.05 -62.24
C ASP A 573 -5.73 -33.94 -62.55
N PRO A 574 -5.86 -35.28 -62.49
CA PRO A 574 -4.73 -36.21 -62.68
C PRO A 574 -4.04 -36.06 -64.04
N ILE A 575 -4.80 -35.69 -65.07
CA ILE A 575 -4.33 -35.55 -66.45
C ILE A 575 -3.37 -34.35 -66.58
N SER A 576 -3.66 -33.25 -65.89
CA SER A 576 -2.87 -32.01 -65.92
C SER A 576 -1.45 -32.16 -65.32
N ILE A 577 -1.22 -33.18 -64.48
CA ILE A 577 0.09 -33.44 -63.86
C ILE A 577 1.02 -34.18 -64.84
N ILE A 578 0.45 -35.02 -65.72
CA ILE A 578 1.21 -35.79 -66.70
C ILE A 578 1.59 -34.90 -67.90
N GLU A 579 0.72 -33.95 -68.29
CA GLU A 579 0.98 -32.98 -69.37
C GLU A 579 1.95 -31.86 -69.00
N ARG A 580 2.19 -31.59 -67.71
CA ARG A 580 3.09 -30.51 -67.26
C ARG A 580 4.58 -30.84 -67.43
N ARG A 581 4.89 -31.83 -68.26
CA ARG A 581 6.23 -32.29 -68.59
C ARG A 581 6.63 -31.71 -69.94
N ASP A 582 6.79 -30.38 -69.95
CA ASP A 582 7.62 -29.64 -70.90
C ASP A 582 8.37 -28.55 -70.13
#